data_AF-A0A3P1WNU3-F1
#
_entry.id   AF-A0A3P1WNU3-F1
#
_cell.length_a   1.000
_cell.length_b   1.000
_cell.length_c   1.000
_cell.angle_alpha   90.00
_cell.angle_beta   90.00
_cell.angle_gamma   90.00
#
_symmetry.space_group_name_H-M   'P 1'
#
loop_
_entity.id
_entity.type
_entity.pdbx_description
1 polymer ?
#
loop_
_entity_poly.entity_id
_entity_poly.type
_entity_poly.pdbx_seq_one_letter_code
_entity_poly.pdbx_strand_id
1 'polypeptide(L)'
;MTDYLHFNRDAVGASVKKDWKDSEDFGTLGAAAGRLNPEAAVEKPAALALGLGFNALQTALTNFCSDLTHTLHEFSDACAILGSGEGKAIADFDETEQTTEKAYLDIQRRLSGDS
;
A
#
# COMPACT_ATOMS: atom_id res chain seq x y z
N MET A 1 1.75 40.42 -12.97
CA MET A 1 2.20 39.25 -12.20
C MET A 1 0.99 38.35 -12.11
N THR A 2 0.86 37.41 -13.04
CA THR A 2 -0.24 36.44 -13.06
C THR A 2 0.08 35.42 -11.98
N ASP A 3 -0.67 35.43 -10.88
CA ASP A 3 -0.65 34.34 -9.92
C ASP A 3 -1.13 33.09 -10.66
N TYR A 4 -0.23 32.13 -10.85
CA TYR A 4 -0.59 30.84 -11.44
C TYR A 4 -1.45 30.08 -10.42
N LEU A 5 -2.69 29.76 -10.80
CA LEU A 5 -3.58 28.92 -10.00
C LEU A 5 -3.09 27.48 -10.09
N HIS A 6 -2.24 27.08 -9.14
CA HIS A 6 -1.77 25.70 -9.04
C HIS A 6 -2.53 24.91 -7.97
N PHE A 7 -2.86 23.65 -8.28
CA PHE A 7 -3.45 22.76 -7.30
C PHE A 7 -2.45 22.46 -6.17
N ASN A 8 -2.79 22.88 -4.96
CA ASN A 8 -1.94 22.65 -3.79
C ASN A 8 -2.16 21.22 -3.26
N ARG A 9 -1.37 20.29 -3.81
CA ARG A 9 -1.37 18.86 -3.48
C ARG A 9 -1.11 18.59 -1.98
N ASP A 10 -0.23 19.36 -1.36
CA ASP A 10 0.12 19.22 0.04
C ASP A 10 -1.02 19.63 0.97
N ALA A 11 -1.79 20.66 0.58
CA ALA A 11 -2.93 21.16 1.37
C ALA A 11 -4.11 20.17 1.45
N VAL A 12 -4.27 19.31 0.43
CA VAL A 12 -5.31 18.27 0.41
C VAL A 12 -4.82 16.90 0.88
N GLY A 13 -3.55 16.80 1.31
CA GLY A 13 -2.94 15.54 1.72
C GLY A 13 -2.70 14.56 0.57
N ALA A 14 -2.83 15.00 -0.69
CA ALA A 14 -2.49 14.24 -1.88
C ALA A 14 -0.98 14.33 -2.13
N SER A 15 -0.18 14.01 -1.12
CA SER A 15 1.24 13.74 -1.34
C SER A 15 1.33 12.29 -1.78
N VAL A 16 1.77 12.00 -3.01
CA VAL A 16 2.38 10.68 -3.25
C VAL A 16 3.52 10.64 -2.25
N LYS A 17 3.38 9.90 -1.15
CA LYS A 17 4.55 9.49 -0.40
C LYS A 17 5.30 8.59 -1.36
N LYS A 18 6.23 9.19 -2.08
CA LYS A 18 7.07 8.56 -3.11
C LYS A 18 7.82 7.34 -2.56
N ASP A 19 7.88 7.23 -1.24
CA ASP A 19 8.48 6.16 -0.46
C ASP A 19 7.45 5.25 0.24
N TRP A 20 6.22 5.08 -0.27
CA TRP A 20 5.32 4.03 0.22
C TRP A 20 5.91 2.66 -0.12
N LYS A 21 6.85 2.22 0.71
CA LYS A 21 7.49 0.91 0.65
C LYS A 21 6.74 -0.12 1.48
N ASP A 22 5.71 0.29 2.21
CA ASP A 22 4.98 -0.60 3.11
C ASP A 22 4.43 -1.83 2.36
N SER A 23 4.01 -1.68 1.11
CA SER A 23 3.61 -2.83 0.27
C SER A 23 4.77 -3.82 0.07
N GLU A 24 5.96 -3.33 -0.31
CA GLU A 24 7.15 -4.14 -0.50
C GLU A 24 7.67 -4.74 0.83
N ASP A 25 7.59 -3.97 1.91
CA ASP A 25 8.00 -4.39 3.25
C ASP A 25 7.07 -5.52 3.76
N PHE A 26 5.76 -5.33 3.66
CA PHE A 26 4.78 -6.36 4.01
C PHE A 26 4.90 -7.60 3.10
N GLY A 27 5.16 -7.42 1.81
CA GLY A 27 5.41 -8.53 0.88
C GLY A 27 6.68 -9.31 1.26
N THR A 28 7.76 -8.61 1.62
CA THR A 28 9.02 -9.22 2.06
C THR A 28 8.86 -9.97 3.38
N LEU A 29 8.15 -9.37 4.34
CA LEU A 29 7.82 -10.00 5.62
C LEU A 29 6.92 -11.22 5.43
N GLY A 30 5.91 -11.13 4.55
CA GLY A 30 5.03 -12.26 4.20
C GLY A 30 5.82 -13.42 3.60
N ALA A 31 6.71 -13.13 2.66
CA ALA A 31 7.60 -14.14 2.08
C ALA A 31 8.55 -14.77 3.13
N ALA A 32 9.00 -14.00 4.12
CA ALA A 32 9.81 -14.52 5.24
C ALA A 32 8.98 -15.39 6.19
N ALA A 33 7.76 -14.96 6.53
CA ALA A 33 6.83 -15.70 7.37
C ALA A 33 6.44 -17.06 6.74
N GLY A 34 6.23 -17.09 5.41
CA GLY A 34 5.92 -18.32 4.68
C GLY A 34 7.07 -19.34 4.64
N ARG A 35 8.29 -18.95 5.02
CA ARG A 35 9.45 -19.85 5.15
C ARG A 35 9.63 -20.39 6.57
N LEU A 36 8.82 -19.95 7.53
CA LEU A 36 8.84 -20.50 8.89
C LEU A 36 8.43 -21.97 8.83
N ASN A 37 9.21 -22.84 9.49
CA ASN A 37 8.89 -24.26 9.60
C ASN A 37 8.75 -24.64 11.10
N PRO A 38 7.53 -24.52 11.65
CA PRO A 38 7.22 -24.88 13.04
C PRO A 38 7.55 -26.34 13.39
N GLU A 39 7.43 -27.25 12.42
CA GLU A 39 7.67 -28.67 12.64
C GLU A 39 9.16 -28.97 12.84
N ALA A 40 10.03 -28.27 12.12
CA ALA A 40 11.48 -28.38 12.26
C ALA A 40 12.04 -27.62 13.48
N ALA A 41 11.27 -26.70 14.07
CA ALA A 41 11.75 -25.82 15.13
C ALA A 41 11.82 -26.47 16.52
N VAL A 42 11.07 -27.56 16.75
CA VAL A 42 10.98 -28.19 18.07
C VAL A 42 10.98 -29.72 17.93
N GLU A 43 12.04 -30.36 18.43
CA GLU A 43 12.08 -31.81 18.58
C GLU A 43 11.06 -32.23 19.64
N LYS A 44 10.21 -33.21 19.32
CA LYS A 44 9.20 -33.70 20.26
C LYS A 44 9.88 -34.37 21.46
N PRO A 45 9.71 -33.84 22.69
CA PRO A 45 10.30 -34.47 23.86
C PRO A 45 9.75 -35.89 24.04
N ALA A 46 10.63 -36.87 24.27
CA ALA A 46 10.22 -38.27 24.45
C ALA A 46 9.18 -38.44 25.58
N ALA A 47 9.27 -37.63 26.64
CA ALA A 47 8.31 -37.61 27.75
C ALA A 47 6.88 -37.20 27.32
N LEU A 48 6.73 -36.54 26.17
CA LEU A 48 5.46 -36.11 25.60
C LEU A 48 5.02 -36.97 24.41
N ALA A 49 5.69 -38.09 24.14
CA ALA A 49 5.37 -39.00 23.02
C ALA A 49 3.90 -39.44 23.01
N LEU A 50 3.33 -39.69 24.21
CA LEU A 50 1.93 -40.10 24.41
C LEU A 50 0.98 -38.92 24.71
N GLY A 51 1.50 -37.69 24.83
CA GLY A 51 0.73 -36.51 25.20
C GLY A 51 0.13 -35.79 23.98
N LEU A 52 -1.18 -35.56 24.00
CA LEU A 52 -1.89 -34.82 22.93
C LEU A 52 -1.50 -33.33 22.87
N GLY A 53 -1.04 -32.74 23.98
CA GLY A 53 -0.76 -31.31 24.08
C GLY A 53 0.36 -30.82 23.16
N PHE A 54 1.40 -31.63 22.93
CA PHE A 54 2.49 -31.26 22.02
C PHE A 54 2.00 -31.14 20.58
N ASN A 55 1.23 -32.12 20.11
CA ASN A 55 0.68 -32.11 18.76
C ASN A 55 -0.29 -30.93 18.57
N ALA A 56 -1.12 -30.63 19.58
CA ALA A 56 -2.03 -29.48 19.54
C ALA A 56 -1.28 -28.14 19.45
N LEU A 57 -0.19 -28.00 20.22
CA LEU A 57 0.68 -26.82 20.14
C LEU A 57 1.34 -26.69 18.76
N GLN A 58 1.82 -27.80 18.19
CA GLN A 58 2.46 -27.80 16.88
C GLN A 58 1.46 -27.39 15.78
N THR A 59 0.24 -27.94 15.80
CA THR A 59 -0.85 -27.51 14.90
C THR A 59 -1.18 -26.03 15.08
N ALA A 60 -1.30 -25.54 16.32
CA ALA A 60 -1.59 -24.13 16.57
C ALA A 60 -0.49 -23.20 16.04
N LEU A 61 0.78 -23.59 16.16
CA LEU A 61 1.90 -22.82 15.66
C LEU A 61 1.95 -22.81 14.12
N THR A 62 1.67 -23.96 13.47
CA THR A 62 1.53 -24.04 12.01
C THR A 62 0.42 -23.14 11.50
N ASN A 63 -0.75 -23.18 12.13
CA ASN A 63 -1.86 -22.30 11.75
C ASN A 63 -1.51 -20.83 11.94
N PHE A 64 -0.87 -20.47 13.07
CA PHE A 64 -0.44 -19.11 13.31
C PHE A 64 0.54 -18.59 12.24
N CYS A 65 1.54 -19.39 11.85
CA CYS A 65 2.48 -18.98 10.79
C CYS A 65 1.78 -18.81 9.43
N SER A 66 0.80 -19.66 9.12
CA SER A 66 -0.03 -19.54 7.92
C SER A 66 -0.86 -18.25 7.95
N ASP A 67 -1.57 -18.00 9.05
CA ASP A 67 -2.41 -16.81 9.22
C ASP A 67 -1.59 -15.51 9.20
N LEU A 68 -0.42 -15.51 9.83
CA LEU A 68 0.52 -14.39 9.78
C LEU A 68 0.96 -14.11 8.34
N THR A 69 1.30 -15.16 7.58
CA THR A 69 1.69 -15.03 6.18
C THR A 69 0.57 -14.39 5.37
N HIS A 70 -0.65 -14.93 5.44
CA HIS A 70 -1.80 -14.36 4.74
C HIS A 70 -2.05 -12.91 5.14
N THR A 71 -2.03 -12.61 6.43
CA THR A 71 -2.28 -11.25 6.93
C THR A 71 -1.27 -10.25 6.38
N LEU A 72 0.02 -10.61 6.32
CA LEU A 72 1.06 -9.76 5.75
C LEU A 72 0.86 -9.53 4.25
N HIS A 73 0.46 -10.56 3.50
CA HIS A 73 0.14 -10.41 2.08
C HIS A 73 -1.08 -9.51 1.84
N GLU A 74 -2.14 -9.63 2.65
CA GLU A 74 -3.31 -8.76 2.57
C GLU A 74 -2.95 -7.28 2.85
N PHE A 75 -2.08 -7.02 3.83
CA PHE A 75 -1.58 -5.66 4.06
C PHE A 75 -0.74 -5.14 2.90
N SER A 76 0.09 -6.00 2.29
CA SER A 76 0.85 -5.66 1.09
C SER A 76 -0.06 -5.23 -0.06
N ASP A 77 -1.13 -5.99 -0.30
CA ASP A 77 -2.08 -5.72 -1.37
C ASP A 77 -2.92 -4.47 -1.09
N ALA A 78 -3.38 -4.28 0.16
CA ALA A 78 -4.08 -3.07 0.57
C ALA A 78 -3.22 -1.81 0.40
N CYS A 79 -1.94 -1.89 0.76
CA CYS A 79 -0.96 -0.83 0.55
C CYS A 79 -0.75 -0.52 -0.94
N ALA A 80 -0.64 -1.55 -1.78
CA ALA A 80 -0.51 -1.38 -3.23
C ALA A 80 -1.75 -0.70 -3.85
N ILE A 81 -2.94 -1.12 -3.44
CA ILE A 81 -4.21 -0.53 -3.90
C ILE A 81 -4.29 0.94 -3.48
N LEU A 82 -4.00 1.24 -2.21
CA LEU A 82 -4.04 2.61 -1.69
C LEU A 82 -3.07 3.52 -2.45
N GLY A 83 -1.81 3.12 -2.60
CA GLY A 83 -0.81 3.89 -3.35
C GLY A 83 -1.19 4.10 -4.82
N SER A 84 -1.82 3.10 -5.45
CA SER A 84 -2.34 3.25 -6.82
C SER A 84 -3.52 4.23 -6.91
N GLY A 85 -4.38 4.28 -5.88
CA GLY A 85 -5.51 5.19 -5.79
C GLY A 85 -5.07 6.65 -5.63
N GLU A 86 -4.07 6.89 -4.77
CA GLU A 86 -3.43 8.21 -4.63
C GLU A 86 -2.83 8.68 -5.96
N GLY A 87 -2.13 7.79 -6.68
CA GLY A 87 -1.57 8.10 -7.99
C GLY A 87 -2.61 8.50 -9.03
N LYS A 88 -3.76 7.81 -9.06
CA LYS A 88 -4.89 8.17 -9.94
C LYS A 88 -5.51 9.52 -9.56
N ALA A 89 -5.77 9.75 -8.28
CA ALA A 89 -6.36 11.00 -7.81
C ALA A 89 -5.51 12.21 -8.19
N ILE A 90 -4.17 12.09 -8.10
CA ILE A 90 -3.25 13.16 -8.49
C ILE A 90 -3.28 13.40 -10.00
N ALA A 91 -3.32 12.34 -10.82
CA ALA A 91 -3.46 12.49 -12.26
C ALA A 91 -4.78 13.21 -12.63
N ASP A 92 -5.88 12.87 -11.95
CA ASP A 92 -7.19 13.50 -12.18
C ASP A 92 -7.19 14.99 -11.79
N PHE A 93 -6.53 15.35 -10.68
CA PHE A 93 -6.37 16.75 -10.27
C PHE A 93 -5.50 17.54 -11.25
N ASP A 94 -4.40 16.96 -11.73
CA ASP A 94 -3.52 17.58 -12.72
C ASP A 94 -4.22 17.81 -14.07
N GLU A 95 -5.04 16.86 -14.52
CA GLU A 95 -5.84 16.99 -15.75
C GLU A 95 -6.91 18.08 -15.60
N THR A 96 -7.57 18.13 -14.45
CA THR A 96 -8.59 19.15 -14.14
C THR A 96 -7.97 20.55 -14.11
N GLU A 97 -6.79 20.71 -13.49
CA GLU A 97 -6.05 21.97 -13.47
C GLU A 97 -5.69 22.43 -14.89
N GLN A 98 -5.07 21.56 -15.69
CA GLN A 98 -4.70 21.90 -17.07
C GLN A 98 -5.90 22.29 -17.93
N THR A 99 -7.04 21.61 -17.75
CA THR A 99 -8.26 21.93 -18.49
C THR A 99 -8.80 23.30 -18.08
N THR A 100 -8.79 23.60 -16.78
CA THR A 100 -9.27 24.87 -16.23
C THR A 100 -8.37 26.04 -16.64
N GLU A 101 -7.05 25.84 -16.61
CA GLU A 101 -6.06 26.83 -17.06
C GLU A 101 -6.23 27.15 -18.55
N LYS A 102 -6.36 26.13 -19.41
CA LYS A 102 -6.60 26.31 -20.84
C LYS A 102 -7.87 27.11 -21.11
N ALA A 103 -8.96 26.79 -20.41
CA ALA A 103 -10.23 27.51 -20.54
C ALA A 103 -10.10 28.98 -20.10
N TYR A 104 -9.38 29.24 -19.00
CA TYR A 104 -9.14 30.60 -18.53
C TYR A 104 -8.32 31.41 -19.54
N LEU A 105 -7.22 30.84 -20.05
CA LEU A 105 -6.37 31.48 -21.05
C LEU A 105 -7.09 31.75 -22.36
N ASP A 106 -8.00 30.86 -22.79
CA ASP A 106 -8.82 31.06 -23.99
C ASP A 106 -9.80 32.23 -23.80
N ILE A 107 -10.50 32.27 -22.67
CA ILE A 107 -11.38 33.40 -22.31
C ILE A 107 -10.58 34.71 -22.25
N GLN A 108 -9.40 34.69 -21.63
CA GLN A 108 -8.53 35.85 -21.55
C GLN A 108 -8.11 36.34 -22.94
N ARG A 109 -7.69 35.44 -23.85
CA ARG A 109 -7.32 35.78 -25.23
C ARG A 109 -8.48 36.44 -25.99
N ARG A 110 -9.68 35.87 -25.85
CA ARG A 110 -10.91 36.40 -26.47
C ARG A 110 -11.29 37.78 -25.93
N LEU A 111 -11.03 38.04 -24.64
CA LEU A 111 -11.30 39.33 -24.01
C LEU A 111 -10.22 40.38 -24.30
N SER A 112 -8.97 39.99 -24.51
CA SER A 112 -7.86 40.90 -24.82
C SER A 112 -7.81 41.32 -26.30
N GLY A 113 -8.61 40.69 -27.17
CA GLY A 113 -8.72 41.06 -28.58
C GLY A 113 -7.57 40.54 -29.47
N ASP A 114 -6.65 39.75 -28.91
CA ASP A 114 -5.62 39.05 -29.67
C ASP A 114 -6.26 37.81 -30.31
N SER A 115 -6.44 37.88 -31.63
CA SER A 115 -6.93 36.78 -32.50
C SER A 115 -5.78 35.99 -33.07
#